data_AF-A0A3R7CUF7-F1
#
_entry.id   AF-A0A3R7CUF7-F1
#
_cell.length_a   1.000
_cell.length_b   1.000
_cell.length_c   1.000
_cell.angle_alpha   90.00
_cell.angle_beta   90.00
_cell.angle_gamma   90.00
#
_symmetry.space_group_name_H-M   'P 1'
#
loop_
_entity.id
_entity.type
_entity.pdbx_description
1 polymer ?
#
loop_
_entity_poly.entity_id
_entity_poly.type
_entity_poly.pdbx_seq_one_letter_code
_entity_poly.pdbx_strand_id
1 'polypeptide(L)'
;MDDDTMKKRIDYIIIIGIIVALSSVLLIRLASLSMLVEVTKTIANPTPGFLSDGPVATSTPIPVGSVAATATPTRVTTTGWQHGGGGGGGSTHHDILPSGVSIAVDGPERWDMTYSGNLSNMLPGGIQQIEFTITNTGTKTANIWMRIVITDENGGEPRFYGYASSEPEYEECGGEFDLTGLPTGLGYTEKCDISNHTIYDLTHDGVSVVSQTPLNEVHNRWNHLGKLDTGKSMDVMQHYQLQSEVSNWAQGDIVRFDMEIYAVSLEGADPV
;
A
#
# COMPACT_ATOMS: atom_id res chain seq x y z
N MET A 1 -58.70 30.78 11.95
CA MET A 1 -57.66 30.64 12.99
C MET A 1 -57.08 32.02 13.16
N ASP A 2 -57.16 32.61 14.35
CA ASP A 2 -56.64 33.96 14.55
C ASP A 2 -55.10 33.96 14.46
N ASP A 3 -54.55 35.13 14.13
CA ASP A 3 -53.12 35.34 13.89
C ASP A 3 -52.28 34.99 15.14
N ASP A 4 -52.85 35.22 16.33
CA ASP A 4 -52.22 34.91 17.61
C ASP A 4 -52.08 33.39 17.85
N THR A 5 -53.07 32.60 17.43
CA THR A 5 -53.01 31.14 17.46
C THR A 5 -51.99 30.59 16.47
N MET A 6 -51.83 31.23 15.31
CA MET A 6 -50.84 30.81 14.31
C MET A 6 -49.42 31.10 14.80
N LYS A 7 -49.18 32.27 15.38
CA LYS A 7 -47.89 32.65 15.96
C LYS A 7 -47.47 31.71 17.09
N LYS A 8 -48.38 31.39 18.02
CA LYS A 8 -48.13 30.43 19.11
C LYS A 8 -47.75 29.03 18.62
N ARG A 9 -48.31 28.58 17.49
CA ARG A 9 -47.97 27.29 16.89
C ARG A 9 -46.59 27.29 16.24
N ILE A 10 -46.21 28.39 15.58
CA ILE A 10 -44.88 28.53 14.97
C ILE A 10 -43.80 28.57 16.06
N ASP A 11 -44.01 29.37 17.12
CA ASP A 11 -43.07 29.44 18.25
C ASP A 11 -42.89 28.08 18.93
N TYR A 12 -43.98 27.32 19.10
CA TYR A 12 -43.94 25.98 19.68
C TYR A 12 -43.13 24.99 18.82
N ILE A 13 -43.27 25.03 17.49
CA ILE A 13 -42.51 24.17 16.57
C ILE A 13 -41.01 24.51 16.62
N ILE A 14 -40.67 25.80 16.65
CA ILE A 14 -39.28 26.27 16.74
C ILE A 14 -38.64 25.79 18.05
N ILE A 15 -39.34 25.92 19.17
CA ILE A 15 -38.86 25.48 20.49
C ILE A 15 -38.61 23.96 20.50
N ILE A 16 -39.51 23.16 19.94
CA ILE A 16 -39.31 21.71 19.84
C ILE A 16 -38.09 21.39 18.97
N GLY A 17 -37.93 22.06 17.82
CA GLY A 17 -36.76 21.87 16.95
C GLY A 17 -35.44 22.14 17.66
N ILE A 18 -35.38 23.21 18.45
CA ILE A 18 -34.19 23.56 19.26
C ILE A 18 -33.92 22.50 20.33
N ILE A 19 -34.96 22.04 21.04
CA ILE A 19 -34.81 21.00 22.08
C ILE A 19 -34.27 19.70 21.47
N VAL A 20 -34.78 19.28 20.32
CA VAL A 20 -34.33 18.07 19.63
C VAL A 20 -32.86 18.21 19.21
N ALA A 21 -32.49 19.34 18.59
CA ALA A 21 -31.11 19.58 18.16
C ALA A 21 -30.12 19.58 19.34
N LEU A 22 -30.46 20.24 20.46
CA LEU A 22 -29.62 20.27 21.66
C LEU A 22 -29.51 18.89 22.32
N SER A 23 -30.60 18.10 22.31
CA SER A 23 -30.61 16.73 22.85
C SER A 23 -29.69 15.80 22.05
N SER A 24 -29.69 15.92 20.71
CA SER A 24 -28.81 15.15 19.83
C SER A 24 -27.33 15.48 20.07
N VAL A 25 -26.98 16.76 20.21
CA VAL A 25 -25.59 17.18 20.51
C VAL A 25 -25.14 16.67 21.88
N LEU A 26 -26.02 16.68 22.88
CA LEU A 26 -25.71 16.16 24.22
C LEU A 26 -25.50 14.63 24.20
N LEU A 27 -26.32 13.88 23.46
CA LEU A 27 -26.18 12.44 23.27
C LEU A 27 -24.86 12.08 22.59
N ILE A 28 -24.46 12.82 21.56
CA ILE A 28 -23.17 12.63 20.88
C ILE A 28 -22.01 12.87 21.86
N ARG A 29 -22.05 13.95 22.65
CA ARG A 29 -20.99 14.24 23.64
C ARG A 29 -20.92 13.20 24.76
N LEU A 30 -22.06 12.67 25.22
CA LEU A 30 -22.10 11.61 26.23
C LEU A 30 -21.53 10.28 25.69
N ALA A 31 -21.82 9.94 24.42
CA ALA A 31 -21.24 8.78 23.76
C ALA A 31 -19.71 8.91 23.65
N SER A 32 -19.21 10.08 23.23
CA SER A 32 -17.76 10.34 23.17
C SER A 32 -17.08 10.28 24.54
N LEU A 33 -17.73 10.78 25.60
CA LEU A 33 -17.20 10.66 26.97
C LEU A 33 -17.14 9.20 27.45
N SER A 34 -18.16 8.40 27.12
CA SER A 34 -18.18 6.98 27.52
C SER A 34 -17.05 6.17 26.88
N MET A 35 -16.76 6.41 25.59
CA MET A 35 -15.61 5.80 24.91
C MET A 35 -14.28 6.23 25.52
N LEU A 36 -14.13 7.50 25.90
CA LEU A 36 -12.90 7.99 26.52
C LEU A 36 -12.63 7.32 27.89
N VAL A 37 -13.69 7.10 28.68
CA VAL A 37 -13.60 6.43 29.99
C VAL A 37 -13.20 4.95 29.85
N GLU A 38 -13.66 4.27 28.81
CA GLU A 38 -13.33 2.87 28.54
C GLU A 38 -11.87 2.70 28.08
N VAL A 39 -11.37 3.60 27.23
CA VAL A 39 -9.95 3.64 26.81
C VAL A 39 -9.02 3.88 28.00
N THR A 40 -9.43 4.72 28.96
CA THR A 40 -8.60 5.03 30.12
C THR A 40 -8.49 3.85 31.12
N LYS A 41 -9.52 2.98 31.19
CA LYS A 41 -9.47 1.78 32.04
C LYS A 41 -8.51 0.71 31.49
N THR A 42 -8.38 0.61 30.17
CA THR A 42 -7.49 -0.35 29.52
C THR A 42 -6.01 -0.02 29.74
N ILE A 43 -5.66 1.26 29.93
CA ILE A 43 -4.27 1.70 30.15
C ILE A 43 -3.83 1.54 31.62
N ALA A 44 -4.77 1.47 32.57
CA ALA A 44 -4.45 1.52 34.00
C ALA A 44 -4.17 0.16 34.68
N ASN A 45 -4.23 -0.98 33.97
CA ASN A 45 -4.04 -2.31 34.58
C ASN A 45 -3.13 -3.24 33.74
N PRO A 46 -1.80 -3.09 33.79
CA PRO A 46 -0.90 -4.12 33.30
C PRO A 46 -0.87 -5.27 34.31
N THR A 47 -1.55 -6.38 34.00
CA THR A 47 -1.49 -7.60 34.81
C THR A 47 -0.25 -8.42 34.41
N PRO A 48 0.59 -8.89 35.36
CA PRO A 48 1.78 -9.66 35.05
C PRO A 48 1.50 -11.17 34.93
N GLY A 49 1.82 -11.76 33.77
CA GLY A 49 2.45 -13.08 33.65
C GLY A 49 1.56 -14.35 33.51
N PHE A 50 2.01 -15.20 32.56
CA PHE A 50 2.01 -16.68 32.52
C PHE A 50 0.89 -17.50 31.80
N LEU A 51 1.35 -18.15 30.71
CA LEU A 51 1.14 -19.49 30.13
C LEU A 51 -0.25 -20.18 29.97
N SER A 52 -0.42 -20.64 28.72
CA SER A 52 -0.95 -21.92 28.19
C SER A 52 -2.44 -22.18 27.99
N ASP A 53 -2.68 -22.76 26.80
CA ASP A 53 -3.81 -23.56 26.27
C ASP A 53 -5.09 -22.84 25.77
N GLY A 54 -5.39 -23.03 24.47
CA GLY A 54 -6.65 -22.64 23.82
C GLY A 54 -7.72 -23.75 23.87
N PRO A 55 -8.68 -23.81 22.92
CA PRO A 55 -9.37 -22.74 22.20
C PRO A 55 -10.90 -22.77 22.46
N VAL A 56 -11.59 -21.63 22.40
CA VAL A 56 -13.04 -21.59 22.17
C VAL A 56 -13.37 -20.39 21.29
N ALA A 57 -13.93 -20.66 20.11
CA ALA A 57 -14.50 -19.65 19.23
C ALA A 57 -16.00 -19.53 19.48
N THR A 58 -16.47 -18.30 19.72
CA THR A 58 -17.85 -17.88 19.45
C THR A 58 -17.85 -16.45 18.94
N SER A 59 -18.61 -16.24 17.87
CA SER A 59 -18.66 -15.07 16.99
C SER A 59 -19.64 -14.01 17.46
N THR A 60 -19.27 -12.71 17.42
CA THR A 60 -20.08 -11.52 17.01
C THR A 60 -19.27 -10.20 17.22
N PRO A 61 -19.75 -9.06 16.69
CA PRO A 61 -19.19 -8.30 15.55
C PRO A 61 -17.99 -7.36 15.90
N ILE A 62 -17.09 -7.13 14.94
CA ILE A 62 -15.87 -6.33 15.13
C ILE A 62 -16.15 -4.82 14.97
N PRO A 63 -15.74 -3.98 15.94
CA PRO A 63 -15.66 -2.51 15.80
C PRO A 63 -14.42 -2.09 15.00
N VAL A 64 -14.53 -0.97 14.29
CA VAL A 64 -13.44 -0.32 13.54
C VAL A 64 -12.30 0.04 14.50
N GLY A 65 -11.19 -0.70 14.40
CA GLY A 65 -9.96 -0.49 15.14
C GLY A 65 -8.82 -1.22 14.43
N SER A 66 -7.88 -0.42 13.89
CA SER A 66 -6.55 -0.76 13.39
C SER A 66 -6.21 -2.26 13.28
N VAL A 67 -6.45 -2.84 12.11
CA VAL A 67 -5.70 -3.99 11.62
C VAL A 67 -4.54 -3.45 10.79
N ALA A 68 -3.32 -3.61 11.27
CA ALA A 68 -2.17 -3.63 10.39
C ALA A 68 -2.43 -4.74 9.36
N ALA A 69 -2.41 -4.39 8.08
CA ALA A 69 -2.49 -5.36 7.01
C ALA A 69 -1.24 -6.25 7.08
N THR A 70 -1.33 -7.39 7.75
CA THR A 70 -0.33 -8.44 7.64
C THR A 70 -0.48 -9.02 6.24
N ALA A 71 0.34 -8.53 5.30
CA ALA A 71 0.51 -9.18 4.01
C ALA A 71 0.99 -10.61 4.28
N THR A 72 0.10 -11.59 4.05
CA THR A 72 0.52 -12.99 4.04
C THR A 72 1.34 -13.17 2.76
N PRO A 73 2.62 -13.59 2.83
CA PRO A 73 3.39 -13.86 1.63
C PRO A 73 2.69 -14.99 0.87
N THR A 74 1.97 -14.60 -0.19
CA THR A 74 1.35 -15.56 -1.10
C THR A 74 2.46 -16.06 -1.99
N ARG A 75 2.89 -17.29 -1.75
CA ARG A 75 3.73 -18.04 -2.68
C ARG A 75 2.98 -18.19 -3.99
N VAL A 76 3.24 -17.29 -4.95
CA VAL A 76 2.69 -17.39 -6.29
C VAL A 76 3.42 -18.53 -7.00
N THR A 77 2.75 -19.67 -7.04
CA THR A 77 3.14 -20.77 -7.92
C THR A 77 2.62 -20.41 -9.29
N THR A 78 3.49 -19.97 -10.21
CA THR A 78 3.11 -19.77 -11.60
C THR A 78 2.79 -21.12 -12.23
N THR A 79 1.49 -21.45 -12.27
CA THR A 79 0.94 -22.48 -13.16
C THR A 79 0.57 -21.80 -14.47
N GLY A 80 1.02 -22.39 -15.56
CA GLY A 80 1.13 -21.75 -16.87
C GLY A 80 -0.15 -21.13 -17.42
N TRP A 81 0.04 -20.06 -18.18
CA TRP A 81 -0.96 -19.55 -19.11
C TRP A 81 -0.39 -19.61 -20.52
N GLN A 82 -0.99 -20.48 -21.34
CA GLN A 82 -0.81 -20.50 -22.77
C GLN A 82 -1.39 -19.20 -23.34
N HIS A 83 -0.55 -18.35 -23.95
CA HIS A 83 -1.05 -17.34 -24.86
C HIS A 83 -1.58 -18.02 -26.13
N GLY A 84 -2.90 -18.13 -26.22
CA GLY A 84 -3.61 -18.28 -27.49
C GLY A 84 -3.41 -17.03 -28.35
N GLY A 85 -3.24 -17.27 -29.65
CA GLY A 85 -2.72 -16.31 -30.63
C GLY A 85 -3.46 -14.98 -30.77
N GLY A 86 -2.68 -13.95 -31.08
CA GLY A 86 -3.14 -12.64 -31.53
C GLY A 86 -1.94 -11.74 -31.75
N GLY A 87 -1.55 -11.55 -33.01
CA GLY A 87 -0.29 -10.91 -33.40
C GLY A 87 -0.24 -9.40 -33.16
N GLY A 88 0.99 -8.90 -33.02
CA GLY A 88 1.35 -7.48 -32.94
C GLY A 88 2.68 -7.33 -32.19
N GLY A 89 3.76 -7.10 -32.95
CA GLY A 89 5.14 -7.19 -32.44
C GLY A 89 5.60 -6.03 -31.56
N GLY A 90 6.66 -6.30 -30.78
CA GLY A 90 7.47 -5.28 -30.13
C GLY A 90 8.19 -5.75 -28.86
N SER A 91 9.41 -6.25 -29.03
CA SER A 91 10.48 -6.40 -28.02
C SER A 91 10.33 -7.45 -26.91
N THR A 92 10.68 -8.70 -27.20
CA THR A 92 11.24 -9.60 -26.18
C THR A 92 12.68 -9.16 -25.90
N HIS A 93 12.92 -8.49 -24.77
CA HIS A 93 14.28 -8.22 -24.30
C HIS A 93 14.90 -9.55 -23.83
N HIS A 94 15.46 -10.31 -24.77
CA HIS A 94 16.33 -11.44 -24.46
C HIS A 94 17.71 -10.87 -24.12
N ASP A 95 17.92 -10.46 -22.88
CA ASP A 95 19.27 -10.19 -22.40
C ASP A 95 20.01 -11.53 -22.33
N ILE A 96 20.92 -11.71 -23.29
CA ILE A 96 21.85 -12.83 -23.36
C ILE A 96 22.79 -12.68 -22.16
N LEU A 97 22.53 -13.42 -21.08
CA LEU A 97 23.50 -13.55 -20.00
C LEU A 97 24.80 -14.17 -20.57
N PRO A 98 25.98 -13.67 -20.19
CA PRO A 98 27.23 -14.31 -20.56
C PRO A 98 27.25 -15.77 -20.07
N SER A 99 27.78 -16.68 -20.90
CA SER A 99 27.81 -18.12 -20.63
C SER A 99 28.33 -18.43 -19.21
N GLY A 100 27.57 -19.20 -18.44
CA GLY A 100 27.95 -19.66 -17.09
C GLY A 100 27.36 -18.86 -15.93
N VAL A 101 26.59 -17.80 -16.19
CA VAL A 101 25.75 -17.14 -15.17
C VAL A 101 24.35 -17.76 -15.22
N SER A 102 23.85 -18.17 -14.07
CA SER A 102 22.47 -18.59 -13.92
C SER A 102 21.96 -18.16 -12.57
N ILE A 103 20.79 -17.51 -12.55
CA ILE A 103 20.20 -16.94 -11.35
C ILE A 103 18.82 -17.56 -11.16
N ALA A 104 18.58 -17.96 -9.94
CA ALA A 104 17.29 -18.36 -9.43
C ALA A 104 16.80 -17.29 -8.46
N VAL A 105 15.51 -16.94 -8.53
CA VAL A 105 14.85 -16.16 -7.48
C VAL A 105 13.66 -16.98 -7.01
N ASP A 106 13.64 -17.31 -5.72
CA ASP A 106 12.61 -18.11 -5.05
C ASP A 106 12.23 -19.46 -5.73
N GLY A 107 13.14 -20.12 -6.45
CA GLY A 107 12.82 -21.37 -7.13
C GLY A 107 13.77 -21.80 -8.25
N PRO A 108 13.35 -22.71 -9.17
CA PRO A 108 14.18 -23.12 -10.30
C PRO A 108 14.43 -21.97 -11.27
N GLU A 109 15.52 -22.06 -12.04
CA GLU A 109 16.02 -21.04 -12.98
C GLU A 109 14.93 -20.43 -13.85
N ARG A 110 14.77 -19.11 -13.75
CA ARG A 110 13.89 -18.29 -14.59
C ARG A 110 14.60 -16.98 -14.87
N TRP A 111 15.06 -16.85 -16.11
CA TRP A 111 16.00 -15.82 -16.57
C TRP A 111 15.30 -14.53 -17.03
N ASP A 112 13.99 -14.48 -16.95
CA ASP A 112 13.10 -13.39 -17.39
C ASP A 112 12.09 -13.00 -16.30
N MET A 113 12.47 -13.10 -15.03
CA MET A 113 11.53 -12.77 -13.96
C MET A 113 11.40 -11.28 -13.74
N THR A 114 10.42 -10.71 -14.42
CA THR A 114 9.73 -9.52 -13.94
C THR A 114 8.80 -9.95 -12.80
N TYR A 115 9.05 -9.45 -11.59
CA TYR A 115 8.06 -9.51 -10.53
C TYR A 115 7.22 -8.24 -10.57
N SER A 116 5.90 -8.39 -10.73
CA SER A 116 4.98 -7.26 -10.63
C SER A 116 4.40 -7.19 -9.22
N GLY A 117 4.53 -6.03 -8.59
CA GLY A 117 3.94 -5.70 -7.30
C GLY A 117 2.95 -4.54 -7.41
N ASN A 118 2.17 -4.33 -6.34
CA ASN A 118 1.49 -3.07 -6.15
C ASN A 118 1.54 -2.64 -4.68
N LEU A 119 1.57 -1.34 -4.47
CA LEU A 119 1.24 -0.69 -3.21
C LEU A 119 -0.18 -0.15 -3.37
N SER A 120 -1.08 -0.54 -2.48
CA SER A 120 -2.46 -0.05 -2.48
C SER A 120 -2.94 0.19 -1.06
N ASN A 121 -3.82 1.19 -0.90
CA ASN A 121 -4.42 1.53 0.39
C ASN A 121 -3.39 1.72 1.52
N MET A 122 -2.26 2.35 1.21
CA MET A 122 -1.26 2.64 2.22
C MET A 122 -1.80 3.70 3.18
N LEU A 123 -1.77 3.41 4.48
CA LEU A 123 -2.10 4.38 5.52
C LEU A 123 -0.89 5.30 5.75
N PRO A 124 -1.10 6.55 6.20
CA PRO A 124 -0.01 7.42 6.60
C PRO A 124 0.91 6.75 7.64
N GLY A 125 2.22 6.74 7.37
CA GLY A 125 3.21 6.01 8.19
C GLY A 125 3.19 4.49 8.04
N GLY A 126 2.28 3.94 7.23
CA GLY A 126 2.15 2.52 6.96
C GLY A 126 3.35 1.98 6.19
N ILE A 127 3.72 0.74 6.49
CA ILE A 127 4.88 0.06 5.91
C ILE A 127 4.40 -1.20 5.19
N GLN A 128 4.89 -1.40 3.97
CA GLN A 128 4.83 -2.67 3.25
C GLN A 128 6.24 -3.19 2.99
N GLN A 129 6.39 -4.51 2.97
CA GLN A 129 7.67 -5.16 2.81
C GLN A 129 7.58 -6.26 1.75
N ILE A 130 8.64 -6.38 0.96
CA ILE A 130 8.84 -7.48 0.02
C ILE A 130 10.20 -8.09 0.31
N GLU A 131 10.22 -9.40 0.53
CA GLU A 131 11.42 -10.18 0.82
C GLU A 131 11.49 -11.35 -0.17
N PHE A 132 12.68 -11.59 -0.72
CA PHE A 132 12.96 -12.73 -1.60
C PHE A 132 14.44 -13.09 -1.56
N THR A 133 14.77 -14.31 -1.98
CA THR A 133 16.16 -14.79 -2.03
C THR A 133 16.64 -14.92 -3.46
N ILE A 134 17.80 -14.35 -3.77
CA ILE A 134 18.50 -14.55 -5.05
C ILE A 134 19.59 -15.59 -4.86
N THR A 135 19.62 -16.64 -5.69
CA THR A 135 20.64 -17.70 -5.68
C THR A 135 21.39 -17.74 -7.01
N ASN A 136 22.72 -17.78 -6.96
CA ASN A 136 23.54 -18.05 -8.14
C ASN A 136 23.67 -19.56 -8.36
N THR A 137 22.90 -20.10 -9.30
CA THR A 137 22.95 -21.50 -9.73
C THR A 137 23.93 -21.75 -10.88
N GLY A 138 24.57 -20.69 -11.38
CA GLY A 138 25.58 -20.73 -12.43
C GLY A 138 26.87 -21.39 -11.98
N THR A 139 27.89 -21.33 -12.83
CA THR A 139 29.24 -21.85 -12.53
C THR A 139 30.25 -20.76 -12.24
N LYS A 140 29.89 -19.49 -12.46
CA LYS A 140 30.74 -18.32 -12.26
C LYS A 140 30.13 -17.35 -11.26
N THR A 141 30.99 -16.60 -10.55
CA THR A 141 30.57 -15.44 -9.74
C THR A 141 29.92 -14.38 -10.64
N ALA A 142 28.83 -13.77 -10.14
CA ALA A 142 28.09 -12.73 -10.83
C ALA A 142 28.00 -11.45 -9.98
N ASN A 143 28.00 -10.28 -10.62
CA ASN A 143 27.49 -9.05 -10.00
C ASN A 143 25.98 -8.99 -10.22
N ILE A 144 25.24 -8.71 -9.15
CA ILE A 144 23.78 -8.62 -9.17
C ILE A 144 23.37 -7.15 -9.09
N TRP A 145 22.43 -6.77 -9.95
CA TRP A 145 21.82 -5.46 -10.04
C TRP A 145 20.31 -5.61 -9.99
N MET A 146 19.63 -4.63 -9.43
CA MET A 146 18.17 -4.58 -9.38
C MET A 146 17.67 -3.18 -9.70
N ARG A 147 16.57 -3.07 -10.42
CA ARG A 147 15.80 -1.82 -10.51
C ARG A 147 14.32 -2.08 -10.29
N ILE A 148 13.63 -1.04 -9.83
CA ILE A 148 12.16 -0.99 -9.80
C ILE A 148 11.72 -0.07 -10.94
N VAL A 149 10.72 -0.50 -11.70
CA VAL A 149 10.06 0.29 -12.75
C VAL A 149 8.60 0.46 -12.35
N ILE A 150 8.25 1.63 -11.84
CA ILE A 150 6.84 2.05 -11.70
C ILE A 150 6.18 1.98 -13.07
N THR A 151 5.15 1.15 -13.19
CA THR A 151 4.44 0.91 -14.46
C THR A 151 3.15 1.71 -14.55
N ASP A 152 2.57 2.09 -13.42
CA ASP A 152 1.28 2.78 -13.34
C ASP A 152 1.08 3.39 -11.95
N GLU A 153 0.45 4.56 -11.91
CA GLU A 153 -0.01 5.24 -10.68
C GLU A 153 -1.41 5.80 -10.92
N ASN A 154 -2.37 5.41 -10.09
CA ASN A 154 -3.75 5.89 -10.17
C ASN A 154 -4.48 5.81 -8.84
N GLY A 155 -5.62 6.51 -8.72
CA GLY A 155 -6.54 6.43 -7.58
C GLY A 155 -7.26 5.10 -7.41
N GLY A 156 -6.85 4.01 -8.06
CA GLY A 156 -7.50 2.71 -7.89
C GLY A 156 -9.00 2.65 -8.21
N GLU A 157 -9.63 1.53 -7.84
CA GLU A 157 -11.06 1.25 -8.05
C GLU A 157 -11.61 0.43 -6.86
N PRO A 158 -12.90 0.58 -6.49
CA PRO A 158 -13.93 1.40 -7.14
C PRO A 158 -13.84 2.89 -6.76
N ARG A 159 -14.16 3.78 -7.71
CA ARG A 159 -14.21 5.22 -7.45
C ARG A 159 -15.42 5.67 -6.62
N PHE A 160 -15.20 6.55 -5.64
CA PHE A 160 -16.22 7.31 -4.93
C PHE A 160 -17.07 8.15 -5.90
N TYR A 161 -18.30 7.69 -6.15
CA TYR A 161 -19.25 8.26 -7.13
C TYR A 161 -18.66 8.48 -8.54
N GLY A 162 -17.62 7.72 -8.91
CA GLY A 162 -16.95 7.85 -10.21
C GLY A 162 -15.93 8.99 -10.29
N TYR A 163 -15.64 9.69 -9.19
CA TYR A 163 -14.73 10.85 -9.18
C TYR A 163 -13.35 10.52 -8.63
N ALA A 164 -13.25 10.18 -7.34
CA ALA A 164 -11.99 9.94 -6.62
C ALA A 164 -11.87 8.48 -6.15
N SER A 165 -10.72 8.07 -5.63
CA SER A 165 -10.53 6.73 -5.04
C SER A 165 -11.38 6.51 -3.80
N SER A 166 -11.58 7.57 -3.02
CA SER A 166 -12.25 7.55 -1.74
C SER A 166 -12.91 8.91 -1.44
N GLU A 167 -13.87 8.92 -0.52
CA GLU A 167 -14.49 10.17 -0.04
C GLU A 167 -13.47 11.12 0.62
N PRO A 168 -12.53 10.65 1.49
CA PRO A 168 -11.51 11.52 2.04
C PRO A 168 -10.60 12.16 1.00
N GLU A 169 -10.20 11.42 -0.04
CA GLU A 169 -9.44 12.01 -1.14
C GLU A 169 -10.27 13.07 -1.87
N TYR A 170 -11.54 12.77 -2.19
CA TYR A 170 -12.43 13.70 -2.88
C TYR A 170 -12.51 15.04 -2.14
N GLU A 171 -12.77 15.00 -0.83
CA GLU A 171 -12.83 16.20 0.03
C GLU A 171 -11.51 16.97 0.06
N GLU A 172 -10.40 16.26 0.28
CA GLU A 172 -9.09 16.89 0.44
C GLU A 172 -8.57 17.50 -0.88
N CYS A 173 -8.95 16.90 -2.00
CA CYS A 173 -8.60 17.36 -3.34
C CYS A 173 -9.60 18.38 -3.90
N GLY A 174 -10.43 18.98 -3.05
CA GLY A 174 -11.29 20.13 -3.40
C GLY A 174 -12.64 19.76 -3.99
N GLY A 175 -13.07 18.49 -3.89
CA GLY A 175 -14.36 18.02 -4.35
C GLY A 175 -15.53 18.73 -3.65
N GLU A 176 -16.51 19.16 -4.44
CA GLU A 176 -17.69 19.86 -3.96
C GLU A 176 -18.90 18.93 -3.81
N PHE A 177 -19.69 19.15 -2.76
CA PHE A 177 -20.96 18.46 -2.54
C PHE A 177 -22.13 19.40 -2.83
N ASP A 178 -23.21 18.87 -3.37
CA ASP A 178 -24.45 19.63 -3.54
C ASP A 178 -25.19 19.83 -2.21
N LEU A 179 -26.33 20.53 -2.25
CA LEU A 179 -27.14 20.79 -1.07
C LEU A 179 -27.73 19.52 -0.42
N THR A 180 -27.67 18.38 -1.10
CA THR A 180 -28.12 17.08 -0.60
C THR A 180 -26.97 16.24 -0.02
N GLY A 181 -25.74 16.74 -0.09
CA GLY A 181 -24.54 16.02 0.34
C GLY A 181 -24.06 14.98 -0.67
N LEU A 182 -24.46 15.09 -1.94
CA LEU A 182 -23.94 14.23 -3.01
C LEU A 182 -22.76 14.91 -3.71
N PRO A 183 -21.68 14.17 -4.03
CA PRO A 183 -20.54 14.74 -4.74
C PRO A 183 -20.94 15.17 -6.15
N THR A 184 -20.52 16.37 -6.53
CA THR A 184 -20.89 17.01 -7.80
C THR A 184 -19.90 16.73 -8.93
N GLY A 185 -18.72 16.21 -8.59
CA GLY A 185 -17.57 16.10 -9.49
C GLY A 185 -16.86 17.44 -9.78
N LEU A 186 -17.38 18.57 -9.28
CA LEU A 186 -16.75 19.88 -9.42
C LEU A 186 -15.65 20.07 -8.37
N GLY A 187 -14.66 20.91 -8.70
CA GLY A 187 -13.56 21.30 -7.81
C GLY A 187 -12.48 20.24 -7.57
N TYR A 188 -12.81 18.95 -7.75
CA TYR A 188 -11.88 17.84 -7.54
C TYR A 188 -10.72 17.84 -8.53
N THR A 189 -9.49 17.72 -8.00
CA THR A 189 -8.26 17.52 -8.78
C THR A 189 -7.54 16.28 -8.26
N GLU A 190 -7.56 15.20 -9.04
CA GLU A 190 -6.90 13.93 -8.72
C GLU A 190 -5.40 14.12 -8.44
N LYS A 191 -4.90 13.46 -7.38
CA LYS A 191 -3.48 13.39 -7.04
C LYS A 191 -3.06 11.93 -7.10
N CYS A 192 -2.37 11.55 -8.17
CA CYS A 192 -1.86 10.18 -8.34
C CYS A 192 -0.34 10.18 -8.37
N ASP A 193 0.25 10.64 -7.27
CA ASP A 193 1.69 10.78 -7.14
C ASP A 193 2.22 10.24 -5.81
N ILE A 194 1.55 9.22 -5.27
CA ILE A 194 1.91 8.57 -4.01
C ILE A 194 3.36 8.00 -4.04
N SER A 195 3.97 7.72 -5.20
CA SER A 195 5.40 7.37 -5.28
C SER A 195 6.35 8.50 -4.86
N ASN A 196 5.96 9.78 -5.01
CA ASN A 196 6.71 10.92 -4.49
C ASN A 196 6.73 10.95 -2.95
N HIS A 197 5.77 10.27 -2.33
CA HIS A 197 5.53 10.27 -0.89
C HIS A 197 5.78 8.93 -0.22
N THR A 198 6.17 7.92 -1.00
CA THR A 198 6.55 6.60 -0.50
C THR A 198 8.06 6.55 -0.35
N ILE A 199 8.55 6.42 0.88
CA ILE A 199 9.95 6.16 1.19
C ILE A 199 10.29 4.70 0.88
N TYR A 200 11.40 4.51 0.18
CA TYR A 200 11.94 3.22 -0.20
C TYR A 200 13.28 2.96 0.49
N ASP A 201 13.42 1.78 1.07
CA ASP A 201 14.70 1.20 1.52
C ASP A 201 14.93 -0.14 0.82
N LEU A 202 16.18 -0.39 0.44
CA LEU A 202 16.64 -1.65 -0.15
C LEU A 202 17.84 -2.14 0.64
N THR A 203 17.76 -3.38 1.12
CA THR A 203 18.86 -4.05 1.80
C THR A 203 19.10 -5.44 1.21
N HIS A 204 20.35 -5.92 1.31
CA HIS A 204 20.67 -7.32 1.10
C HIS A 204 21.50 -7.84 2.27
N ASP A 205 21.16 -8.99 2.85
CA ASP A 205 21.86 -9.57 4.01
C ASP A 205 22.05 -8.55 5.18
N GLY A 206 21.10 -7.63 5.35
CA GLY A 206 21.16 -6.53 6.32
C GLY A 206 22.03 -5.33 5.94
N VAL A 207 22.70 -5.35 4.78
CA VAL A 207 23.47 -4.24 4.23
C VAL A 207 22.56 -3.30 3.44
N SER A 208 22.55 -2.01 3.79
CA SER A 208 21.77 -1.01 3.05
C SER A 208 22.39 -0.70 1.70
N VAL A 209 21.57 -0.78 0.65
CA VAL A 209 21.90 -0.40 -0.74
C VAL A 209 21.25 0.94 -1.06
N VAL A 210 19.97 1.08 -0.72
CA VAL A 210 19.22 2.33 -0.79
C VAL A 210 18.61 2.57 0.59
N SER A 211 18.62 3.82 1.04
CA SER A 211 18.00 4.18 2.30
C SER A 211 17.23 5.48 2.21
N GLN A 212 16.03 5.48 2.79
CA GLN A 212 15.20 6.65 3.02
C GLN A 212 15.02 7.53 1.76
N THR A 213 14.86 6.89 0.60
CA THR A 213 14.79 7.57 -0.70
C THR A 213 13.37 7.50 -1.24
N PRO A 214 12.78 8.59 -1.75
CA PRO A 214 11.47 8.54 -2.40
C PRO A 214 11.41 7.50 -3.53
N LEU A 215 10.29 6.78 -3.65
CA LEU A 215 10.11 5.69 -4.61
C LEU A 215 10.25 6.17 -6.06
N ASN A 216 9.74 7.37 -6.36
CA ASN A 216 9.90 8.02 -7.66
C ASN A 216 11.39 8.32 -8.01
N GLU A 217 12.26 8.53 -7.03
CA GLU A 217 13.68 8.80 -7.25
C GLU A 217 14.48 7.54 -7.55
N VAL A 218 14.02 6.37 -7.11
CA VAL A 218 14.64 5.08 -7.42
C VAL A 218 14.05 4.41 -8.65
N HIS A 219 12.92 4.92 -9.14
CA HIS A 219 12.28 4.48 -10.37
C HIS A 219 13.29 4.45 -11.53
N ASN A 220 13.36 3.30 -12.19
CA ASN A 220 14.20 3.03 -13.35
C ASN A 220 15.70 3.29 -13.11
N ARG A 221 16.17 3.16 -11.86
CA ARG A 221 17.60 3.21 -11.51
C ARG A 221 18.12 1.84 -11.13
N TRP A 222 19.24 1.45 -11.72
CA TRP A 222 19.95 0.22 -11.36
C TRP A 222 20.73 0.40 -10.06
N ASN A 223 20.42 -0.43 -9.08
CA ASN A 223 21.09 -0.50 -7.78
C ASN A 223 21.95 -1.77 -7.73
N HIS A 224 23.23 -1.61 -7.41
CA HIS A 224 24.15 -2.73 -7.28
C HIS A 224 23.93 -3.44 -5.94
N LEU A 225 23.48 -4.70 -5.98
CA LEU A 225 23.29 -5.52 -4.79
C LEU A 225 24.60 -6.17 -4.33
N GLY A 226 25.57 -6.36 -5.22
CA GLY A 226 26.87 -6.91 -4.89
C GLY A 226 27.24 -8.17 -5.66
N LYS A 227 28.30 -8.82 -5.21
CA LYS A 227 28.83 -10.06 -5.80
C LYS A 227 28.14 -11.26 -5.19
N LEU A 228 27.81 -12.22 -6.04
CA LEU A 228 27.24 -13.49 -5.64
C LEU A 228 28.07 -14.64 -6.23
N ASP A 229 28.82 -15.32 -5.36
CA ASP A 229 29.61 -16.49 -5.75
C ASP A 229 28.71 -17.67 -6.15
N THR A 230 29.27 -18.58 -6.94
CA THR A 230 28.61 -19.83 -7.35
C THR A 230 28.05 -20.60 -6.15
N GLY A 231 26.76 -20.95 -6.23
CA GLY A 231 26.05 -21.70 -5.19
C GLY A 231 25.73 -20.89 -3.93
N LYS A 232 25.98 -19.58 -3.92
CA LYS A 232 25.59 -18.68 -2.82
C LYS A 232 24.25 -18.03 -3.09
N SER A 233 23.66 -17.55 -2.00
CA SER A 233 22.42 -16.77 -2.00
C SER A 233 22.63 -15.44 -1.29
N MET A 234 21.79 -14.47 -1.62
CA MET A 234 21.61 -13.22 -0.88
C MET A 234 20.12 -13.03 -0.59
N ASP A 235 19.79 -12.61 0.63
CA ASP A 235 18.42 -12.28 1.02
C ASP A 235 18.19 -10.78 0.76
N VAL A 236 17.21 -10.47 -0.08
CA VAL A 236 16.89 -9.10 -0.49
C VAL A 236 15.60 -8.66 0.18
N MET A 237 15.65 -7.50 0.84
CA MET A 237 14.51 -6.93 1.55
C MET A 237 14.27 -5.50 1.10
N GLN A 238 13.03 -5.23 0.75
CA GLN A 238 12.55 -3.93 0.32
C GLN A 238 11.47 -3.43 1.26
N HIS A 239 11.62 -2.20 1.72
CA HIS A 239 10.61 -1.52 2.53
C HIS A 239 10.03 -0.37 1.75
N TYR A 240 8.71 -0.25 1.81
CA TYR A 240 7.94 0.85 1.26
C TYR A 240 7.15 1.47 2.41
N GLN A 241 7.43 2.73 2.73
CA GLN A 241 6.78 3.43 3.82
C GLN A 241 6.10 4.69 3.28
N LEU A 242 4.79 4.80 3.45
CA LEU A 242 4.12 6.06 3.16
C LEU A 242 4.52 7.08 4.24
N GLN A 243 4.96 8.25 3.82
CA GLN A 243 5.27 9.38 4.70
C GLN A 243 4.11 9.66 5.67
N SER A 244 4.41 10.03 6.92
CA SER A 244 3.37 10.21 7.96
C SER A 244 2.64 11.55 7.85
N GLU A 245 3.24 12.50 7.13
CA GLU A 245 2.65 13.79 6.76
C GLU A 245 1.65 13.69 5.61
N VAL A 246 1.61 12.56 4.90
CA VAL A 246 0.60 12.28 3.88
C VAL A 246 -0.74 12.15 4.60
N SER A 247 -1.71 12.97 4.23
CA SER A 247 -3.08 12.89 4.74
C SER A 247 -3.88 11.83 3.98
N ASN A 248 -5.20 11.83 4.13
CA ASN A 248 -6.03 10.78 3.54
C ASN A 248 -6.19 10.92 2.02
N TRP A 249 -5.62 11.93 1.37
CA TRP A 249 -5.63 12.03 -0.09
C TRP A 249 -5.05 10.80 -0.79
N ALA A 250 -4.01 10.18 -0.22
CA ALA A 250 -3.40 8.99 -0.81
C ALA A 250 -4.21 7.70 -0.52
N GLN A 251 -5.32 7.80 0.21
CA GLN A 251 -6.12 6.66 0.59
C GLN A 251 -6.95 6.17 -0.60
N GLY A 252 -6.48 5.08 -1.21
CA GLY A 252 -7.13 4.43 -2.35
C GLY A 252 -6.25 4.44 -3.60
N ASP A 253 -5.20 5.26 -3.59
CA ASP A 253 -4.14 5.24 -4.59
C ASP A 253 -3.46 3.88 -4.67
N ILE A 254 -3.03 3.57 -5.89
CA ILE A 254 -2.31 2.37 -6.28
C ILE A 254 -1.07 2.76 -7.06
N VAL A 255 0.09 2.28 -6.62
CA VAL A 255 1.32 2.23 -7.43
C VAL A 255 1.50 0.81 -7.88
N ARG A 256 1.63 0.58 -9.18
CA ARG A 256 2.07 -0.70 -9.74
C ARG A 256 3.50 -0.57 -10.19
N PHE A 257 4.29 -1.60 -9.95
CA PHE A 257 5.69 -1.60 -10.33
C PHE A 257 6.16 -2.99 -10.70
N ASP A 258 7.16 -3.01 -11.56
CA ASP A 258 7.91 -4.18 -11.95
C ASP A 258 9.29 -4.14 -11.29
N MET A 259 9.77 -5.30 -10.86
CA MET A 259 11.14 -5.48 -10.40
C MET A 259 11.91 -6.26 -11.44
N GLU A 260 13.07 -5.72 -11.82
CA GLU A 260 13.97 -6.34 -12.76
C GLU A 260 15.30 -6.62 -12.09
N ILE A 261 15.79 -7.84 -12.27
CA ILE A 261 17.08 -8.29 -11.75
C ILE A 261 17.99 -8.60 -12.93
N TYR A 262 19.20 -8.02 -12.90
CA TYR A 262 20.22 -8.22 -13.90
C TYR A 262 21.48 -8.80 -13.26
N ALA A 263 22.09 -9.78 -13.93
CA ALA A 263 23.31 -10.41 -13.47
C ALA A 263 24.38 -10.42 -14.56
N VAL A 264 25.61 -10.07 -14.21
CA VAL A 264 26.74 -10.08 -15.16
C VAL A 264 27.90 -10.88 -14.59
N SER A 265 28.51 -11.74 -15.42
CA SER A 265 29.70 -12.50 -15.03
C SER A 265 30.88 -11.56 -14.83
N LEU A 266 31.65 -11.78 -13.76
CA LEU A 266 32.93 -11.08 -13.56
C LEU A 266 34.06 -11.62 -14.45
N GLU A 267 33.85 -12.74 -15.14
CA GLU A 267 34.86 -13.42 -15.95
C GLU A 267 34.51 -13.42 -17.45
N GLY A 268 33.77 -12.41 -17.91
CA GLY A 268 33.64 -12.09 -19.33
C GLY A 268 34.67 -11.04 -19.75
N ALA A 269 35.20 -11.14 -20.97
CA ALA A 269 35.83 -9.96 -21.57
C ALA A 269 34.81 -8.82 -21.61
N ASP A 270 35.25 -7.58 -21.34
CA ASP A 270 34.40 -6.39 -21.43
C ASP A 270 33.63 -6.40 -22.78
N PRO A 271 32.33 -6.08 -22.80
CA PRO A 271 31.60 -5.97 -24.06
C PRO A 271 32.27 -4.90 -24.93
N VAL A 272 32.62 -5.28 -26.17
CA VAL A 272 33.20 -4.40 -27.20
C VAL A 272 32.08 -3.66 -27.92
#